data_AF-A0A352VMN3-F1
#
_entry.id   AF-A0A352VMN3-F1
#
_cell.length_a   1.000
_cell.length_b   1.000
_cell.length_c   1.000
_cell.angle_alpha   90.00
_cell.angle_beta   90.00
_cell.angle_gamma   90.00
#
_symmetry.space_group_name_H-M   'P 1'
#
loop_
_entity.id
_entity.type
_entity.pdbx_description
1 polymer ?
#
loop_
_entity_poly.entity_id
_entity_poly.type
_entity_poly.pdbx_seq_one_letter_code
_entity_poly.pdbx_strand_id
1 'polypeptide(L)'
;MTNSSTGQVAAQPEGMQSIVADWSSDQRAFKNVSWGKAMMWIFLLSDTFIFSCFLLSYMTVRMSTTIPWPNSSEIFALSFGGEPIPLILIAIMTFILITSSGTMVLAVNYGYRKDR
;
A
#
# COMPACT_ATOMS: atom_id res chain seq x y z
N MET A 1 31.77 -10.66 54.37
CA MET A 1 31.06 -11.65 53.53
C MET A 1 30.63 -10.92 52.26
N THR A 2 31.15 -11.38 51.13
CA THR A 2 31.21 -10.71 49.82
C THR A 2 30.02 -11.07 48.91
N ASN A 3 29.83 -10.21 47.90
CA ASN A 3 29.14 -10.39 46.61
C ASN A 3 27.70 -9.86 46.48
N SER A 4 27.61 -8.57 46.18
CA SER A 4 26.53 -7.96 45.40
C SER A 4 26.61 -8.45 43.95
N SER A 5 25.55 -9.11 43.49
CA SER A 5 25.43 -9.66 42.14
C SER A 5 25.45 -8.55 41.09
N THR A 6 26.48 -8.58 40.25
CA THR A 6 26.63 -7.75 39.05
C THR A 6 25.47 -7.99 38.10
N GLY A 7 24.61 -6.97 37.91
CA GLY A 7 23.68 -6.94 36.79
C GLY A 7 24.46 -6.89 35.49
N GLN A 8 24.53 -8.03 34.78
CA GLN A 8 24.98 -8.08 33.40
C GLN A 8 23.94 -7.36 32.53
N VAL A 9 24.19 -6.08 32.27
CA VAL A 9 23.57 -5.36 31.15
C VAL A 9 24.23 -5.91 29.89
N ALA A 10 23.51 -6.77 29.17
CA ALA A 10 23.96 -7.30 27.89
C ALA A 10 24.24 -6.13 26.93
N ALA A 11 25.50 -5.98 26.51
CA ALA A 11 25.91 -4.96 25.56
C ALA A 11 25.19 -5.18 24.23
N GLN A 12 24.32 -4.25 23.83
CA GLN A 12 23.82 -4.20 22.45
C GLN A 12 25.02 -3.94 21.51
N PRO A 13 25.15 -4.67 20.40
CA PRO A 13 26.16 -4.36 19.41
C PRO A 13 25.84 -2.99 18.81
N GLU A 14 26.72 -2.00 19.00
CA GLU A 14 26.58 -0.66 18.41
C GLU A 14 27.13 -0.64 16.97
N GLY A 15 26.41 0.03 16.07
CA GLY A 15 26.84 0.29 14.69
C GLY A 15 26.28 -0.68 13.63
N MET A 16 26.98 -0.83 12.51
CA MET A 16 26.52 -1.59 11.33
C MET A 16 26.12 -3.05 11.64
N GLN A 17 26.73 -3.63 12.68
CA GLN A 17 26.39 -4.97 13.16
C GLN A 17 25.02 -5.03 13.83
N SER A 18 24.58 -3.94 14.47
CA SER A 18 23.22 -3.77 14.98
C SER A 18 22.21 -3.85 13.84
N ILE A 19 22.44 -3.10 12.76
CA ILE A 19 21.55 -3.06 11.59
C ILE A 19 21.50 -4.42 10.90
N VAL A 20 22.64 -5.11 10.76
CA VAL A 20 22.68 -6.46 10.19
C VAL A 20 21.99 -7.48 11.10
N ALA A 21 22.17 -7.37 12.42
CA ALA A 21 21.49 -8.21 13.39
C ALA A 21 19.97 -7.99 13.34
N ASP A 22 19.52 -6.73 13.29
CA ASP A 22 18.11 -6.34 13.18
C ASP A 22 17.50 -6.85 11.87
N TRP A 23 18.17 -6.63 10.74
CA TRP A 23 17.78 -7.16 9.43
C TRP A 23 17.72 -8.68 9.40
N SER A 24 18.68 -9.37 10.03
CA SER A 24 18.68 -10.84 10.10
C SER A 24 17.57 -11.37 11.01
N SER A 25 17.17 -10.60 12.02
CA SER A 25 16.05 -10.90 12.91
C SER A 25 14.71 -10.69 12.20
N ASP A 26 14.60 -9.62 11.40
CA ASP A 26 13.46 -9.35 10.54
C ASP A 26 13.34 -10.41 9.45
N GLN A 27 14.44 -10.87 8.85
CA GLN A 27 14.45 -11.96 7.90
C GLN A 27 13.95 -13.29 8.52
N ARG A 28 14.17 -13.50 9.82
CA ARG A 28 13.57 -14.62 10.57
C ARG A 28 12.08 -14.40 10.83
N ALA A 29 11.63 -13.17 11.07
CA ALA A 29 10.21 -12.84 11.16
C ALA A 29 9.48 -13.07 9.82
N PHE A 30 10.11 -12.74 8.69
CA PHE A 30 9.59 -13.04 7.35
C PHE A 30 9.61 -14.53 7.00
N LYS A 31 10.51 -15.33 7.58
CA LYS A 31 10.49 -16.81 7.45
C LYS A 31 9.28 -17.48 8.13
N ASN A 32 8.67 -16.83 9.12
CA ASN A 32 7.42 -17.29 9.74
C ASN A 32 6.16 -16.90 8.94
N VAL A 33 6.31 -16.18 7.83
CA VAL A 33 5.20 -15.85 6.95
C VAL A 33 4.94 -17.07 6.06
N SER A 34 3.75 -17.66 6.20
CA SER A 34 3.29 -18.74 5.30
C SER A 34 3.53 -18.35 3.84
N TRP A 35 4.06 -19.27 3.03
CA TRP A 35 4.40 -19.04 1.62
C TRP A 35 3.31 -18.31 0.82
N GLY A 36 2.02 -18.62 1.07
CA GLY A 36 0.89 -17.92 0.45
C GLY A 36 0.77 -16.43 0.79
N LYS A 37 1.12 -16.02 2.02
CA LYS A 37 1.17 -14.60 2.43
C LYS A 37 2.34 -13.87 1.78
N ALA A 38 3.49 -14.52 1.62
CA ALA A 38 4.64 -13.92 0.94
C ALA A 38 4.34 -13.63 -0.55
N MET A 39 3.66 -14.55 -1.23
CA MET A 39 3.23 -14.34 -2.63
C MET A 39 2.28 -13.16 -2.80
N MET A 40 1.37 -12.95 -1.84
CA MET A 40 0.48 -11.79 -1.84
C MET A 40 1.27 -10.47 -1.72
N TRP A 41 2.27 -10.41 -0.82
CA TRP A 41 3.10 -9.21 -0.67
C TRP A 41 3.91 -8.87 -1.92
N ILE A 42 4.45 -9.89 -2.60
CA ILE A 42 5.19 -9.70 -3.87
C ILE A 42 4.24 -9.15 -4.95
N PHE A 43 3.03 -9.69 -5.06
CA PHE A 43 2.02 -9.22 -6.01
C PHE A 43 1.58 -7.77 -5.74
N LEU A 44 1.29 -7.42 -4.47
CA LEU A 44 0.93 -6.05 -4.11
C LEU A 44 2.07 -5.06 -4.38
N LEU A 45 3.31 -5.47 -4.14
CA LEU A 45 4.49 -4.65 -4.41
C LEU A 45 4.69 -4.48 -5.91
N SER A 46 4.49 -5.53 -6.73
CA SER A 46 4.56 -5.41 -8.19
C SER A 46 3.51 -4.46 -8.75
N ASP A 47 2.27 -4.53 -8.27
CA ASP A 47 1.20 -3.62 -8.70
C ASP A 47 1.55 -2.17 -8.32
N THR A 48 2.02 -1.93 -7.09
CA THR A 48 2.45 -0.61 -6.64
C THR A 48 3.59 -0.05 -7.48
N PHE A 49 4.56 -0.89 -7.85
CA PHE A 49 5.67 -0.50 -8.70
C PHE A 49 5.20 -0.11 -10.11
N ILE A 50 4.32 -0.90 -10.73
CA ILE A 50 3.73 -0.61 -12.04
C ILE A 50 2.95 0.71 -12.01
N PHE A 51 2.12 0.92 -10.98
CA PHE A 51 1.41 2.19 -10.79
C PHE A 51 2.35 3.38 -10.62
N SER A 52 3.46 3.19 -9.91
CA SER A 52 4.47 4.24 -9.71
C SER A 52 5.14 4.63 -11.03
N CYS A 53 5.48 3.66 -11.88
CA CYS A 53 5.98 3.92 -13.22
C CYS A 53 4.98 4.71 -14.08
N PHE A 54 3.69 4.38 -14.02
CA PHE A 54 2.65 5.14 -14.72
C PHE A 54 2.49 6.56 -14.19
N LEU A 55 2.60 6.75 -12.88
CA LEU A 55 2.48 8.08 -12.28
C LEU A 55 3.68 8.97 -12.65
N LEU A 56 4.89 8.39 -12.64
CA LEU A 56 6.10 9.08 -13.08
C LEU A 56 6.02 9.45 -14.57
N SER A 57 5.62 8.52 -15.44
CA SER A 57 5.49 8.81 -16.87
C SER A 57 4.44 9.89 -17.14
N TYR A 58 3.30 9.85 -16.45
CA TYR A 58 2.29 10.91 -16.51
C TYR A 58 2.85 12.26 -16.06
N MET A 59 3.56 12.29 -14.93
CA MET A 59 4.17 13.53 -14.42
C MET A 59 5.22 14.08 -15.40
N THR A 60 6.04 13.21 -16.00
CA THR A 60 7.01 13.60 -17.02
C THR A 60 6.33 14.22 -18.23
N VAL A 61 5.26 13.61 -18.75
CA VAL A 61 4.48 14.17 -19.87
C VAL A 61 3.86 15.52 -19.49
N ARG A 62 3.30 15.63 -18.29
CA ARG A 62 2.68 16.86 -17.80
C ARG A 62 3.70 18.00 -17.62
N MET A 63 4.95 17.68 -17.29
CA MET A 63 6.03 18.66 -17.18
C MET A 63 6.68 19.01 -18.52
N SER A 64 6.74 18.08 -19.48
CA SER A 64 7.40 18.28 -20.77
C SER A 64 6.49 18.87 -21.84
N THR A 65 5.17 18.76 -21.70
CA THR A 65 4.23 19.26 -22.70
C THR A 65 4.05 20.78 -22.56
N THR A 66 4.19 21.49 -23.67
CA THR A 66 3.99 22.95 -23.76
C THR A 66 2.59 23.32 -24.23
N ILE A 67 1.81 22.33 -24.69
CA ILE A 67 0.43 22.51 -25.11
C ILE A 67 -0.52 22.42 -23.90
N PRO A 68 -1.59 23.23 -23.86
CA PRO A 68 -2.59 23.15 -22.79
C PRO A 68 -3.26 21.76 -22.80
N TRP A 69 -3.33 21.15 -21.61
CA TRP A 69 -3.98 19.85 -21.41
C TRP A 69 -5.50 19.98 -21.59
N PRO A 70 -6.18 18.99 -22.19
CA PRO A 70 -7.63 19.06 -22.40
C PRO A 70 -8.39 19.08 -21.06
N ASN A 71 -9.56 19.73 -21.06
CA ASN A 71 -10.31 20.02 -19.85
C ASN A 71 -11.01 18.76 -19.31
N SER A 72 -10.59 18.27 -18.14
CA SER A 72 -11.08 17.01 -17.54
C SER A 72 -12.59 17.01 -17.28
N SER A 73 -13.21 18.19 -17.13
CA SER A 73 -14.66 18.32 -16.94
C SER A 73 -15.46 17.81 -18.14
N GLU A 74 -14.95 17.94 -19.36
CA GLU A 74 -15.65 17.53 -20.59
C GLU A 74 -15.42 16.05 -20.91
N ILE A 75 -14.22 15.53 -20.63
CA ILE A 75 -13.83 14.15 -20.96
C ILE A 75 -14.48 13.12 -20.03
N PHE A 76 -14.68 13.48 -18.76
CA PHE A 76 -15.27 12.60 -17.74
C PHE A 76 -16.70 12.99 -17.37
N ALA A 77 -17.33 13.88 -18.15
CA ALA A 77 -18.75 14.17 -18.01
C ALA A 77 -19.58 12.99 -18.52
N LEU A 78 -20.61 12.61 -17.75
CA LEU A 78 -21.66 11.72 -18.21
C LEU A 78 -22.94 12.56 -18.31
N SER A 79 -23.47 12.75 -19.52
CA SER A 79 -24.72 13.46 -19.74
C SER A 79 -25.90 12.49 -19.59
N PHE A 80 -26.66 12.62 -18.51
CA PHE A 80 -27.95 11.97 -18.35
C PHE A 80 -29.05 12.89 -18.88
N GLY A 81 -29.23 12.94 -20.20
CA GLY A 81 -30.38 13.60 -20.82
C GLY A 81 -30.53 15.11 -20.54
N GLY A 82 -29.44 15.81 -20.21
CA GLY A 82 -29.41 17.23 -19.83
C GLY A 82 -27.98 17.79 -19.77
N GLU A 83 -27.78 18.89 -19.03
CA GLU A 83 -26.46 19.50 -18.84
C GLU A 83 -25.43 18.49 -18.30
N PRO A 84 -24.25 18.35 -18.93
CA PRO A 84 -23.21 17.43 -18.49
C PRO A 84 -22.81 17.69 -17.04
N ILE A 85 -22.93 16.68 -16.18
CA ILE A 85 -22.39 16.73 -14.83
C ILE A 85 -20.90 16.37 -14.92
N PRO A 86 -19.99 17.34 -14.73
CA PRO A 86 -18.56 17.09 -14.87
C PRO A 86 -18.09 16.11 -13.79
N LEU A 87 -17.14 15.23 -14.14
CA LEU A 87 -16.43 14.31 -13.23
C LEU A 87 -17.32 13.22 -12.56
N ILE A 88 -18.57 13.05 -12.97
CA ILE A 88 -19.46 12.07 -12.33
C ILE A 88 -19.01 10.62 -12.56
N LEU A 89 -18.41 10.32 -13.71
CA LEU A 89 -17.91 8.98 -14.04
C LEU A 89 -16.81 8.54 -13.06
N ILE A 90 -15.84 9.42 -12.80
CA ILE A 90 -14.75 9.12 -11.86
C ILE A 90 -15.29 9.01 -10.43
N ALA A 91 -16.24 9.88 -10.04
CA ALA A 91 -16.84 9.84 -8.71
C ALA A 91 -17.55 8.51 -8.44
N ILE A 92 -18.34 8.00 -9.38
CA ILE A 92 -19.05 6.72 -9.24
C ILE A 92 -18.08 5.54 -9.18
N MET A 93 -17.07 5.52 -10.07
CA MET A 93 -16.07 4.45 -10.09
C MET A 93 -15.32 4.37 -8.75
N THR A 94 -14.87 5.50 -8.23
CA THR A 94 -14.16 5.55 -6.94
C THR A 94 -15.07 5.16 -5.76
N PHE A 95 -16.32 5.62 -5.74
CA PHE A 95 -17.28 5.23 -4.71
C PHE A 95 -17.49 3.71 -4.64
N ILE A 96 -17.67 3.07 -5.80
CA ILE A 96 -17.87 1.61 -5.90
C ILE A 96 -16.61 0.88 -5.41
N LEU A 97 -15.41 1.30 -5.84
CA LEU A 97 -14.16 0.65 -5.47
C LEU A 97 -13.85 0.76 -3.97
N ILE A 98 -14.06 1.93 -3.37
CA ILE A 98 -13.85 2.14 -1.93
C ILE A 98 -14.84 1.30 -1.12
N THR A 99 -16.13 1.33 -1.50
CA THR A 99 -17.17 0.56 -0.82
C THR A 99 -16.93 -0.95 -0.95
N SER A 100 -16.48 -1.41 -2.13
CA SER A 100 -16.12 -2.81 -2.38
C SER A 100 -14.93 -3.26 -1.52
N SER A 101 -13.91 -2.40 -1.38
CA SER A 101 -12.75 -2.67 -0.50
C SER A 101 -13.18 -2.81 0.97
N GLY A 102 -14.02 -1.90 1.46
CA GLY A 102 -14.55 -1.99 2.82
C GLY A 102 -15.37 -3.26 3.07
N THR A 103 -16.18 -3.67 2.08
CA THR A 103 -16.98 -4.90 2.15
C THR A 103 -16.09 -6.15 2.23
N MET A 104 -14.97 -6.19 1.51
CA MET A 104 -13.99 -7.29 1.59
C MET A 104 -13.38 -7.40 2.99
N VAL A 105 -12.96 -6.28 3.58
CA VAL A 105 -12.35 -6.28 4.93
C VAL A 105 -13.35 -6.75 5.98
N LEU A 106 -14.61 -6.34 5.87
CA LEU A 106 -15.69 -6.80 6.74
C LEU A 106 -15.93 -8.31 6.58
N ALA A 107 -15.97 -8.82 5.34
CA ALA A 107 -16.11 -10.25 5.07
C ALA A 107 -14.96 -11.08 5.68
N VAL A 108 -13.72 -10.59 5.58
CA VAL A 108 -12.56 -11.24 6.20
C VAL A 108 -12.68 -11.23 7.73
N ASN A 109 -13.15 -10.14 8.34
CA ASN A 109 -13.40 -10.07 9.78
C ASN A 109 -14.45 -11.08 10.24
N TYR A 110 -15.59 -11.18 9.53
CA TYR A 110 -16.61 -12.20 9.83
C TYR A 110 -16.09 -13.63 9.62
N GLY A 111 -15.27 -13.85 8.59
CA GLY A 111 -14.58 -15.13 8.35
C GLY A 111 -13.67 -15.55 9.51
N TYR A 112 -12.94 -14.62 10.13
CA TYR A 112 -12.17 -14.89 11.35
C TYR A 112 -13.05 -15.22 12.55
N ARG A 113 -14.22 -14.58 12.64
CA ARG A 113 -15.21 -14.80 13.72
C ARG A 113 -16.04 -16.08 13.55
N LYS A 114 -15.91 -16.77 12.41
CA LYS A 114 -16.70 -17.96 12.04
C LYS A 114 -18.22 -17.74 12.06
N ASP A 115 -18.66 -16.48 11.99
CA ASP A 115 -20.06 -16.15 11.75
C ASP A 115 -20.36 -16.49 10.28
N ARG A 116 -21.27 -17.44 10.06
CA ARG A 116 -21.69 -17.90 8.72
C ARG A 116 -22.96 -17.20 8.29
#